data_AF-A0A938WZT0-F1
#
_entry.id   AF-A0A938WZT0-F1
#
_cell.length_a   1.000
_cell.length_b   1.000
_cell.length_c   1.000
_cell.angle_alpha   90.00
_cell.angle_beta   90.00
_cell.angle_gamma   90.00
#
_symmetry.space_group_name_H-M   'P 1'
#
loop_
_entity.id
_entity.type
_entity.pdbx_description
1 polymer ?
#
loop_
_entity_poly.entity_id
_entity_poly.type
_entity_poly.pdbx_seq_one_letter_code
_entity_poly.pdbx_strand_id
1 'polypeptide(L)'
;MVDGIEAERGSGCEPGRMVTEQMIREMIERVDGRLLPLCRCEGFQPGESVVRLGDDGYVTEAEFDAALADEPDWAAACYQLDGNQRGRCKVWAELYNEEGVAGLEEALTRLFRLDQADVLYCTEADENGHC
;
A
#
# COMPACT_ATOMS: atom_id res chain seq x y z
N MET A 1 29.60 9.14 49.72
CA MET A 1 28.92 7.97 49.14
C MET A 1 27.62 8.53 48.61
N VAL A 2 27.47 8.58 47.29
CA VAL A 2 26.49 9.43 46.58
C VAL A 2 25.06 8.89 46.71
N ASP A 3 24.14 9.83 46.91
CA ASP A 3 22.68 9.70 46.99
C ASP A 3 22.06 10.07 45.61
N GLY A 4 20.83 9.63 45.33
CA GLY A 4 20.07 9.88 44.08
C GLY A 4 20.17 8.75 43.05
N ILE A 5 19.21 7.84 42.82
CA ILE A 5 17.85 8.02 42.21
C ILE A 5 17.99 8.95 40.98
N GLU A 6 17.79 8.53 39.73
CA GLU A 6 16.51 8.16 39.12
C GLU A 6 16.66 7.21 37.93
N ALA A 7 15.65 6.36 37.77
CA ALA A 7 15.44 5.52 36.61
C ALA A 7 14.84 6.36 35.48
N GLU A 8 15.49 6.38 34.31
CA GLU A 8 14.82 6.73 33.07
C GLU A 8 15.03 5.61 32.05
N ARG A 9 13.98 4.80 31.91
CA ARG A 9 13.76 3.98 30.73
C ARG A 9 13.52 4.94 29.56
N GLY A 10 14.59 5.36 28.91
CA GLY A 10 14.52 6.06 27.62
C GLY A 10 14.08 5.11 26.52
N SER A 11 12.81 4.68 26.54
CA SER A 11 12.11 4.21 25.34
C SER A 11 11.47 5.43 24.70
N GLY A 12 12.31 6.39 24.31
CA GLY A 12 11.88 7.50 23.49
C GLY A 12 11.85 7.00 22.06
N CYS A 13 10.65 6.73 21.52
CA CYS A 13 10.47 6.85 20.08
C CYS A 13 11.02 8.24 19.72
N GLU A 14 12.08 8.28 18.93
CA GLU A 14 12.53 9.51 18.31
C GLU A 14 11.29 10.16 17.67
N PRO A 15 11.10 11.50 17.70
CA PRO A 15 10.04 12.16 16.94
C PRO A 15 10.37 12.04 15.43
N GLY A 16 10.33 10.81 14.93
CA GLY A 16 10.51 10.43 13.55
C GLY A 16 9.25 10.81 12.81
N ARG A 17 9.40 11.69 11.82
CA ARG A 17 8.36 12.23 10.94
C ARG A 17 7.10 11.35 10.85
N MET A 18 6.01 11.83 11.44
CA MET A 18 4.68 11.30 11.17
C MET A 18 4.42 11.28 9.66
N VAL A 19 3.85 10.20 9.17
CA VAL A 19 3.34 10.14 7.79
C VAL A 19 2.21 11.15 7.67
N THR A 20 2.19 11.91 6.59
CA THR A 20 1.16 12.91 6.32
C THR A 20 0.33 12.51 5.11
N GLU A 21 -0.87 13.08 5.00
CA GLU A 21 -1.70 12.94 3.81
C GLU A 21 -0.93 13.27 2.51
N GLN A 22 -0.14 14.35 2.52
CA GLN A 22 0.64 14.78 1.37
C GLN A 22 1.69 13.73 0.97
N MET A 23 2.36 13.10 1.94
CA MET A 23 3.34 12.04 1.66
C MET A 23 2.70 10.82 0.99
N ILE A 24 1.47 10.45 1.41
CA ILE A 24 0.73 9.35 0.78
C ILE A 24 0.32 9.72 -0.65
N ARG A 25 -0.20 10.94 -0.87
CA ARG A 25 -0.54 11.42 -2.21
C ARG A 25 0.66 11.42 -3.16
N GLU A 26 1.79 11.96 -2.70
CA GLU A 26 3.03 11.96 -3.49
C GLU A 26 3.56 10.54 -3.76
N MET A 27 3.38 9.62 -2.81
CA MET A 27 3.71 8.21 -3.01
C MET A 27 2.83 7.60 -4.11
N ILE A 28 1.51 7.81 -4.06
CA ILE A 28 0.57 7.34 -5.09
C ILE A 28 0.97 7.89 -6.45
N GLU A 29 1.24 9.20 -6.57
CA GLU A 29 1.66 9.81 -7.85
C GLU A 29 2.96 9.20 -8.40
N ARG A 30 3.93 8.86 -7.53
CA ARG A 30 5.18 8.20 -7.95
C ARG A 30 4.94 6.77 -8.42
N VAL A 31 4.13 6.00 -7.68
CA VAL A 31 3.81 4.61 -8.01
C VAL A 31 3.00 4.55 -9.31
N ASP A 32 1.99 5.41 -9.45
CA ASP A 32 1.21 5.55 -10.69
C ASP A 32 2.11 5.92 -11.87
N GLY A 33 3.07 6.84 -11.68
CA GLY A 33 4.04 7.20 -12.71
C GLY A 33 4.91 6.03 -13.20
N ARG A 34 5.07 4.98 -12.39
CA ARG A 34 5.78 3.74 -12.75
C ARG A 34 4.84 2.69 -13.34
N LEU A 35 3.62 2.56 -12.82
CA LEU A 35 2.67 1.51 -13.18
C LEU A 35 1.80 1.83 -14.41
N LEU A 36 1.26 3.04 -14.50
CA LEU A 36 0.35 3.42 -15.59
C LEU A 36 0.93 3.18 -17.00
N PRO A 37 2.23 3.40 -17.27
CA PRO A 37 2.82 3.07 -18.58
C PRO A 37 2.88 1.57 -18.91
N LEU A 38 2.76 0.70 -17.90
CA LEU A 38 2.86 -0.76 -18.02
C LEU A 38 1.48 -1.44 -18.11
N CYS A 39 0.41 -0.69 -17.79
CA CYS A 39 -0.96 -1.19 -17.79
C CYS A 39 -1.35 -1.78 -19.15
N ARG A 40 -1.92 -2.98 -19.11
CA ARG A 40 -2.47 -3.69 -20.27
C ARG A 40 -3.67 -4.54 -19.84
N CYS A 41 -4.55 -4.85 -20.79
CA CYS A 41 -5.74 -5.67 -20.53
C CYS A 41 -5.61 -7.13 -20.98
N GLU A 42 -4.54 -7.45 -21.72
CA GLU A 42 -4.32 -8.75 -22.33
C GLU A 42 -2.82 -8.97 -22.59
N GLY A 43 -2.46 -10.21 -22.96
CA GLY A 43 -1.08 -10.58 -23.28
C GLY A 43 -0.29 -11.08 -22.07
N PHE A 44 -0.97 -11.47 -21.00
CA PHE A 44 -0.40 -12.14 -19.84
C PHE A 44 -0.20 -13.64 -20.12
N GLN A 45 0.70 -14.28 -19.37
CA GLN A 45 0.81 -15.73 -19.43
C GLN A 45 -0.42 -16.37 -18.76
N PRO A 46 -0.90 -17.52 -19.24
CA PRO A 46 -1.97 -18.25 -18.57
C PRO A 46 -1.62 -18.57 -17.12
N GLY A 47 -2.48 -18.17 -16.18
CA GLY A 47 -2.25 -18.32 -14.74
C GLY A 47 -1.20 -17.37 -14.16
N GLU A 48 -0.81 -16.31 -14.89
CA GLU A 48 0.08 -15.28 -14.36
C GLU A 48 -0.63 -14.43 -13.30
N SER A 49 0.03 -14.22 -12.16
CA SER A 49 -0.44 -13.28 -11.14
C SER A 49 -0.42 -11.85 -11.67
N VAL A 50 -1.58 -11.21 -11.66
CA VAL A 50 -1.78 -9.83 -12.12
C VAL A 50 -2.46 -9.00 -11.05
N VAL A 51 -2.22 -7.69 -11.08
CA VAL A 51 -2.86 -6.72 -10.20
C VAL A 51 -3.73 -5.82 -11.06
N ARG A 52 -5.02 -5.75 -10.74
CA ARG A 52 -5.94 -4.79 -11.37
C ARG A 52 -5.69 -3.40 -10.78
N LEU A 53 -5.56 -2.39 -11.63
CA LEU A 53 -5.39 -0.98 -11.26
C LEU A 53 -6.62 -0.18 -11.70
N GLY A 54 -7.78 -0.50 -11.13
CA GLY A 54 -9.04 0.17 -11.44
C GLY A 54 -9.45 0.08 -12.91
N ASP A 55 -9.71 1.25 -13.50
CA ASP A 55 -10.09 1.39 -14.92
C ASP A 55 -8.86 1.50 -15.85
N ASP A 56 -7.65 1.62 -15.31
CA ASP A 56 -6.43 1.81 -16.10
C ASP A 56 -5.93 0.50 -16.72
N GLY A 57 -6.28 -0.65 -16.14
CA GLY A 57 -5.98 -1.98 -16.64
C GLY A 57 -5.32 -2.88 -15.60
N TYR A 58 -4.41 -3.74 -16.07
CA TYR A 58 -3.70 -4.71 -15.24
C TYR A 58 -2.19 -4.61 -15.44
N VAL A 59 -1.44 -4.96 -14.41
CA VAL A 59 0.02 -5.14 -14.42
C VAL A 59 0.35 -6.51 -13.83
N THR A 60 1.54 -7.05 -14.04
CA THR A 60 1.95 -8.27 -13.31
C THR A 60 2.20 -7.95 -11.84
N GLU A 61 2.06 -8.96 -10.97
CA GLU A 61 2.46 -8.84 -9.56
C GLU A 61 3.94 -8.41 -9.43
N ALA A 62 4.82 -8.91 -10.30
CA ALA A 62 6.23 -8.52 -10.30
C ALA A 62 6.44 -7.05 -10.70
N GLU A 63 5.68 -6.53 -11.67
CA GLU A 63 5.71 -5.11 -12.04
C GLU A 63 5.18 -4.22 -10.90
N PHE A 64 4.13 -4.68 -10.21
CA PHE A 64 3.58 -4.04 -9.02
C PHE A 64 4.59 -3.96 -7.88
N ASP A 65 5.21 -5.09 -7.52
CA ASP A 65 6.24 -5.15 -6.47
C ASP A 65 7.46 -4.29 -6.82
N ALA A 66 7.90 -4.32 -8.08
CA ALA A 66 9.02 -3.51 -8.55
C ALA A 66 8.73 -2.00 -8.45
N ALA A 67 7.48 -1.58 -8.70
CA ALA A 67 7.07 -0.19 -8.55
C ALA A 67 7.09 0.28 -7.09
N LEU A 68 6.97 -0.63 -6.12
CA LEU A 68 6.95 -0.35 -4.69
C LEU A 68 8.28 -0.62 -3.98
N ALA A 69 9.25 -1.27 -4.63
CA ALA A 69 10.49 -1.75 -4.01
C ALA A 69 11.33 -0.66 -3.31
N ASP A 70 11.32 0.56 -3.83
CA ASP A 70 12.03 1.72 -3.26
C ASP A 70 11.13 2.61 -2.37
N GLU A 71 9.87 2.26 -2.20
CA GLU A 71 8.93 3.02 -1.36
C GLU A 71 8.95 2.52 0.10
N PRO A 72 8.48 3.34 1.06
CA PRO A 72 8.40 2.95 2.47
C PRO A 72 7.51 1.72 2.72
N ASP A 73 7.68 1.09 3.89
CA ASP A 73 6.94 -0.09 4.34
C ASP A 73 5.41 0.08 4.30
N TRP A 74 4.90 1.28 4.53
CA TRP A 74 3.47 1.60 4.47
C TRP A 74 2.93 1.79 3.05
N ALA A 75 3.80 1.93 2.05
CA ALA A 75 3.40 2.36 0.70
C ALA A 75 2.47 1.35 0.04
N ALA A 76 2.83 0.06 0.06
CA ALA A 76 2.04 -1.00 -0.54
C ALA A 76 0.61 -1.04 0.04
N ALA A 77 0.50 -0.99 1.37
CA ALA A 77 -0.80 -1.06 2.03
C ALA A 77 -1.65 0.19 1.79
N CYS A 78 -1.06 1.38 1.90
CA CYS A 78 -1.73 2.65 1.60
C CYS A 78 -2.17 2.76 0.14
N TYR A 79 -1.36 2.27 -0.80
CA TYR A 79 -1.68 2.30 -2.23
C TYR A 79 -2.92 1.45 -2.53
N GLN A 80 -2.98 0.22 -1.99
CA GLN A 80 -4.15 -0.65 -2.12
C GLN A 80 -5.40 -0.08 -1.43
N LEU A 81 -5.24 0.52 -0.24
CA LEU A 81 -6.35 1.14 0.51
C LEU A 81 -6.94 2.34 -0.23
N ASP A 82 -6.10 3.27 -0.69
CA ASP A 82 -6.58 4.46 -1.41
C ASP A 82 -7.10 4.09 -2.80
N GLY A 83 -6.50 3.10 -3.48
CA GLY A 83 -7.01 2.57 -4.74
C GLY A 83 -8.47 2.11 -4.64
N ASN A 84 -8.84 1.41 -3.56
CA ASN A 84 -10.20 0.94 -3.31
C ASN A 84 -11.11 1.97 -2.64
N GLN A 85 -10.55 2.90 -1.85
CA GLN A 85 -11.30 3.94 -1.15
C GLN A 85 -10.64 5.31 -1.33
N ARG A 86 -10.74 5.84 -2.56
CA ARG A 86 -10.09 7.09 -2.97
C ARG A 86 -10.42 8.28 -2.07
N GLY A 87 -9.43 9.14 -1.86
CA GLY A 87 -9.59 10.39 -1.11
C GLY A 87 -9.55 10.21 0.40
N ARG A 88 -9.04 9.06 0.88
CA ARG A 88 -8.88 8.75 2.31
C ARG A 88 -7.42 8.77 2.77
N CYS A 89 -6.51 9.29 1.97
CA CYS A 89 -5.10 9.49 2.31
C CYS A 89 -4.85 10.02 3.74
N LYS A 90 -5.67 10.98 4.22
CA LYS A 90 -5.55 11.47 5.61
C LYS A 90 -5.81 10.36 6.66
N VAL A 91 -6.86 9.56 6.45
CA VAL A 91 -7.23 8.45 7.34
C VAL A 91 -6.13 7.39 7.37
N TRP A 92 -5.52 7.09 6.22
CA TRP A 92 -4.43 6.12 6.14
C TRP A 92 -3.17 6.61 6.84
N ALA A 93 -2.86 7.90 6.74
CA ALA A 93 -1.76 8.51 7.47
C ALA A 93 -1.99 8.45 9.00
N GLU A 94 -3.19 8.80 9.46
CA GLU A 94 -3.57 8.70 10.88
C GLU A 94 -3.45 7.25 11.37
N LEU A 95 -4.02 6.30 10.63
CA LEU A 95 -3.97 4.87 10.95
C LEU A 95 -2.53 4.33 11.05
N TYR A 96 -1.66 4.68 10.10
CA TYR A 96 -0.25 4.28 10.18
C TYR A 96 0.47 4.89 11.39
N ASN A 97 0.22 6.17 11.68
CA ASN A 97 0.88 6.83 12.81
C ASN A 97 0.41 6.27 14.17
N GLU A 98 -0.82 5.75 14.25
CA GLU A 98 -1.37 5.16 15.48
C GLU A 98 -1.03 3.68 15.64
N GLU A 99 -1.11 2.90 14.56
CA GLU A 99 -1.10 1.43 14.60
C GLU A 99 -0.01 0.79 13.73
N GLY A 100 0.76 1.60 12.98
CA GLY A 100 1.81 1.14 12.07
C GLY A 100 1.25 0.38 10.87
N VAL A 101 2.13 -0.41 10.23
CA VAL A 101 1.76 -1.27 9.08
C VAL A 101 0.64 -2.24 9.43
N ALA A 102 0.65 -2.79 10.66
CA ALA A 102 -0.35 -3.76 11.10
C ALA A 102 -1.78 -3.21 11.04
N GLY A 103 -1.98 -1.93 11.40
CA GLY A 103 -3.28 -1.27 11.27
C GLY A 103 -3.74 -1.14 9.83
N LEU A 104 -2.82 -0.79 8.91
CA LEU A 104 -3.11 -0.72 7.48
C LEU A 104 -3.47 -2.10 6.90
N GLU A 105 -2.73 -3.15 7.29
CA GLU A 105 -3.00 -4.53 6.85
C GLU A 105 -4.33 -5.07 7.39
N GLU A 106 -4.71 -4.73 8.63
CA GLU A 106 -6.03 -5.06 9.17
C GLU A 106 -7.14 -4.35 8.38
N ALA A 107 -6.95 -3.06 8.06
CA ALA A 107 -7.89 -2.31 7.24
C ALA A 107 -8.06 -2.91 5.83
N LEU A 108 -6.97 -3.34 5.20
CA LEU A 108 -7.01 -4.07 3.92
C LEU A 108 -7.74 -5.39 4.04
N THR A 109 -7.38 -6.20 5.04
CA THR A 109 -8.05 -7.49 5.31
C THR A 109 -9.56 -7.29 5.48
N ARG A 110 -9.97 -6.19 6.14
CA ARG A 110 -11.37 -5.83 6.29
C ARG A 110 -12.02 -5.44 4.97
N LEU A 111 -11.34 -4.73 4.06
CA LEU A 111 -11.87 -4.46 2.72
C LEU A 111 -12.16 -5.75 1.95
N PHE A 112 -11.21 -6.67 1.90
CA PHE A 112 -11.39 -7.96 1.23
C PHE A 112 -12.51 -8.77 1.87
N ARG A 113 -12.56 -8.84 3.21
CA ARG A 113 -13.62 -9.58 3.92
C ARG A 113 -15.02 -9.00 3.70
N LEU A 114 -15.12 -7.69 3.51
CA LEU A 114 -16.39 -7.00 3.30
C LEU A 114 -16.77 -6.89 1.81
N ASP A 115 -16.00 -7.50 0.90
CA ASP A 115 -16.23 -7.43 -0.54
C ASP A 115 -16.23 -5.97 -1.03
N GLN A 116 -15.22 -5.20 -0.61
CA GLN A 116 -15.04 -3.78 -0.94
C GLN A 116 -13.68 -3.51 -1.64
N ALA A 117 -12.99 -4.57 -2.04
CA ALA A 117 -11.70 -4.52 -2.72
C ALA A 117 -11.88 -4.76 -4.24
N ASP A 118 -12.74 -3.97 -4.87
CA ASP A 118 -13.19 -4.16 -6.26
C ASP A 118 -12.38 -3.37 -7.29
N VAL A 119 -11.59 -2.39 -6.85
CA VAL A 119 -10.86 -1.48 -7.77
C VAL A 119 -9.41 -1.92 -7.91
N LEU A 120 -8.77 -2.26 -6.79
CA LEU A 120 -7.37 -2.66 -6.77
C LEU A 120 -7.24 -3.98 -6.00
N TYR A 121 -6.95 -5.05 -6.72
CA TYR A 121 -6.82 -6.41 -6.17
C TYR A 121 -5.91 -7.29 -7.05
N CYS A 122 -5.30 -8.31 -6.43
CA CYS A 122 -4.55 -9.33 -7.14
C CYS A 122 -5.51 -10.41 -7.68
N THR A 123 -5.26 -10.86 -8.91
CA THR A 123 -5.99 -11.95 -9.58
C THR A 123 -5.05 -12.71 -10.51
N GLU A 124 -5.58 -13.66 -11.27
CA GLU A 124 -4.81 -14.50 -12.20
C GLU A 124 -5.37 -14.35 -13.61
N ALA A 125 -4.49 -14.29 -14.60
CA ALA A 125 -4.89 -14.32 -15.99
C ALA A 125 -5.50 -15.69 -16.37
N ASP A 126 -6.53 -15.67 -17.23
CA ASP A 126 -7.23 -16.86 -17.69
C ASP A 126 -6.36 -17.74 -18.61
N GLU A 127 -6.89 -18.87 -19.07
CA GLU A 127 -6.18 -19.81 -19.96
C GLU A 127 -5.72 -19.21 -21.31
N ASN A 128 -6.25 -18.04 -21.67
CA ASN A 128 -5.91 -17.30 -22.88
C ASN A 128 -5.07 -16.05 -22.61
N GLY A 129 -4.72 -15.77 -21.35
CA GLY A 129 -3.94 -14.57 -20.98
C GLY A 129 -4.76 -13.29 -20.86
N HIS A 130 -6.07 -13.40 -20.65
CA HIS A 130 -6.98 -12.27 -20.38
C HIS A 130 -7.25 -12.11 -18.88
N CYS A 131 -7.74 -10.94 -18.46
CA CYS A 131 -7.99 -10.58 -17.06
C CYS A 131 -9.44 -10.13 -16.81
#